data_AF-A4V744-F1
#
_entry.id   AF-A4V744-F1
#
_cell.length_a   1.000
_cell.length_b   1.000
_cell.length_c   1.000
_cell.angle_alpha   90.00
_cell.angle_beta   90.00
_cell.angle_gamma   90.00
#
_symmetry.space_group_name_H-M   'P 1'
#
loop_
_entity.id
_entity.type
_entity.pdbx_description
1 polymer ?
#
loop_
_entity_poly.entity_id
_entity_poly.type
_entity_poly.pdbx_seq_one_letter_code
_entity_poly.pdbx_strand_id
1 'polypeptide(L)'
;MFSEQPQQPIAATKKSIFASTWFFILATGCAIWAGSKSSDYYWQHSEMSARQYAMVWDGYQRLSPEGQTKFGSVLLKGFLLKPELSAITDIALQERDSFSISAGDTGEEAESVTHQIYRFYAGIPTVSIAKDKLLASLAAQGSAKPE
;
A
#
# COMPACT_ATOMS: atom_id res chain seq x y z
N MET A 1 -83.63 -18.03 -4.34
CA MET A 1 -82.51 -18.97 -4.56
C MET A 1 -81.23 -18.25 -4.18
N PHE A 2 -80.70 -18.55 -3.00
CA PHE A 2 -79.42 -18.05 -2.53
C PHE A 2 -78.34 -19.00 -3.07
N SER A 3 -77.47 -18.51 -3.96
CA SER A 3 -76.26 -19.24 -4.33
C SER A 3 -75.14 -18.79 -3.41
N GLU A 4 -74.77 -19.66 -2.47
CA GLU A 4 -73.53 -19.52 -1.69
C GLU A 4 -72.33 -19.70 -2.64
N GLN A 5 -71.53 -18.65 -2.82
CA GLN A 5 -70.19 -18.80 -3.37
C GLN A 5 -69.26 -19.31 -2.27
N PRO A 6 -68.45 -20.36 -2.50
CA PRO A 6 -67.49 -20.80 -1.50
C PRO A 6 -66.35 -19.79 -1.42
N GLN A 7 -66.19 -19.17 -0.24
CA GLN A 7 -65.00 -18.43 0.14
C GLN A 7 -63.78 -19.37 0.09
N GLN A 8 -62.94 -19.19 -0.92
CA GLN A 8 -61.59 -19.77 -0.91
C GLN A 8 -60.78 -19.12 0.23
N PRO A 9 -60.11 -19.89 1.09
CA PRO A 9 -59.20 -19.33 2.08
C PRO A 9 -57.98 -18.77 1.34
N ILE A 10 -57.84 -17.45 1.34
CA ILE A 10 -56.61 -16.79 0.90
C ILE A 10 -55.55 -17.15 1.94
N ALA A 11 -54.79 -18.21 1.67
CA ALA A 11 -53.64 -18.61 2.47
C ALA A 11 -52.66 -17.43 2.51
N ALA A 12 -52.63 -16.75 3.65
CA ALA A 12 -51.70 -15.67 3.96
C ALA A 12 -50.27 -16.20 3.81
N THR A 13 -49.66 -16.00 2.66
CA THR A 13 -48.26 -16.34 2.45
C THR A 13 -47.43 -15.23 3.07
N LYS A 14 -47.22 -15.28 4.40
CA LYS A 14 -46.19 -14.47 5.06
C LYS A 14 -44.82 -14.98 4.62
N LYS A 15 -44.37 -14.60 3.42
CA LYS A 15 -42.99 -14.83 2.98
C LYS A 15 -42.07 -13.94 3.81
N SER A 16 -41.38 -14.61 4.72
CA SER A 16 -40.23 -14.19 5.51
C SER A 16 -39.54 -12.91 5.03
N ILE A 17 -39.76 -11.82 5.78
CA ILE A 17 -38.96 -10.58 5.69
C ILE A 17 -37.61 -10.76 6.41
N PHE A 18 -37.43 -11.86 7.16
CA PHE A 18 -36.25 -12.13 7.98
C PHE A 18 -35.09 -12.77 7.22
N ALA A 19 -35.31 -13.37 6.05
CA ALA A 19 -34.21 -13.91 5.23
C ALA A 19 -33.32 -12.78 4.68
N SER A 20 -33.90 -11.61 4.40
CA SER A 20 -33.24 -10.45 3.78
C SER A 20 -32.05 -9.92 4.59
N THR A 21 -32.24 -9.66 5.89
CA THR A 21 -31.20 -9.03 6.73
C THR A 21 -29.96 -9.90 6.89
N TRP A 22 -30.12 -11.22 6.99
CA TRP A 22 -29.00 -12.15 7.09
C TRP A 22 -28.17 -12.21 5.79
N PHE A 23 -28.82 -12.18 4.63
CA PHE A 23 -28.09 -12.08 3.35
C PHE A 23 -27.34 -10.75 3.22
N PHE A 24 -27.92 -9.64 3.67
CA PHE A 24 -27.22 -8.34 3.69
C PHE A 24 -26.02 -8.32 4.64
N ILE A 25 -26.17 -8.86 5.86
CA ILE A 25 -25.05 -8.95 6.82
C ILE A 25 -23.95 -9.85 6.27
N LEU A 26 -24.30 -11.00 5.71
CA LEU A 26 -23.35 -11.93 5.10
C LEU A 26 -22.62 -11.27 3.92
N ALA A 27 -23.36 -10.63 3.00
CA ALA A 27 -22.78 -9.94 1.85
C ALA A 27 -21.85 -8.79 2.28
N THR A 28 -22.25 -8.01 3.29
CA THR A 28 -21.43 -6.93 3.84
C THR A 28 -20.18 -7.48 4.52
N GLY A 29 -20.31 -8.56 5.30
CA GLY A 29 -19.19 -9.25 5.93
C GLY A 29 -18.18 -9.80 4.93
N CYS A 30 -18.66 -10.44 3.85
CA CYS A 30 -17.81 -10.90 2.75
C CYS A 30 -17.12 -9.74 2.02
N ALA A 31 -17.82 -8.63 1.79
CA ALA A 31 -17.25 -7.44 1.15
C ALA A 31 -16.16 -6.79 2.02
N ILE A 32 -16.37 -6.68 3.34
CA ILE A 32 -15.37 -6.16 4.29
C ILE A 32 -14.13 -7.07 4.32
N TRP A 33 -14.33 -8.39 4.38
CA TRP A 33 -13.23 -9.36 4.42
C TRP A 33 -12.44 -9.39 3.10
N ALA A 34 -13.11 -9.36 1.96
CA ALA A 34 -12.45 -9.24 0.66
C ALA A 34 -11.72 -7.88 0.51
N GLY A 35 -12.30 -6.80 1.03
CA GLY A 35 -11.69 -5.48 1.10
C GLY A 35 -10.43 -5.44 1.96
N SER A 36 -10.42 -6.09 3.12
CA SER A 36 -9.24 -6.13 3.99
C SER A 36 -8.10 -6.92 3.35
N LYS A 37 -8.40 -8.08 2.74
CA LYS A 37 -7.38 -8.91 2.06
C LYS A 37 -6.77 -8.21 0.84
N SER A 38 -7.57 -7.50 0.06
CA SER A 38 -7.09 -6.73 -1.09
C SER A 38 -6.26 -5.52 -0.66
N SER A 39 -6.65 -4.84 0.43
CA SER A 39 -5.85 -3.75 1.01
C SER A 39 -4.49 -4.24 1.52
N ASP A 40 -4.46 -5.35 2.25
CA ASP A 40 -3.22 -5.94 2.76
C ASP A 40 -2.31 -6.37 1.61
N TYR A 41 -2.88 -7.00 0.58
CA TYR A 41 -2.14 -7.39 -0.62
C TYR A 41 -1.53 -6.18 -1.32
N TYR A 42 -2.33 -5.13 -1.55
CA TYR A 42 -1.84 -3.87 -2.10
C TYR A 42 -0.70 -3.30 -1.24
N TRP A 43 -0.86 -3.26 0.08
CA TRP A 43 0.18 -2.71 0.96
C TRP A 43 1.48 -3.51 0.90
N GLN A 44 1.38 -4.84 0.83
CA GLN A 44 2.56 -5.73 0.79
C GLN A 44 3.30 -5.71 -0.54
N HIS A 45 2.60 -5.45 -1.65
CA HIS A 45 3.16 -5.58 -3.00
C HIS A 45 3.29 -4.26 -3.75
N SER A 46 2.76 -3.15 -3.20
CA SER A 46 2.88 -1.85 -3.84
C SER A 46 4.27 -1.25 -3.64
N GLU A 47 4.77 -0.67 -4.72
CA GLU A 47 5.96 0.17 -4.68
C GLU A 47 5.69 1.42 -3.84
N MET A 48 6.76 1.95 -3.24
CA MET A 48 6.75 3.24 -2.58
C MET A 48 6.32 4.37 -3.53
N SER A 49 5.59 5.35 -2.99
CA SER A 49 5.26 6.60 -3.69
C SER A 49 6.47 7.55 -3.74
N ALA A 50 6.43 8.54 -4.64
CA ALA A 50 7.50 9.53 -4.77
C ALA A 50 7.86 10.21 -3.43
N ARG A 51 6.86 10.58 -2.63
CA ARG A 51 7.07 11.17 -1.30
C ARG A 51 7.76 10.23 -0.33
N GLN A 52 7.45 8.94 -0.38
CA GLN A 52 8.12 7.93 0.45
C GLN A 52 9.58 7.76 0.00
N TYR A 53 9.85 7.76 -1.31
CA TYR A 53 11.23 7.81 -1.81
C TYR A 53 11.98 9.06 -1.37
N ALA A 54 11.32 10.23 -1.31
CA ALA A 54 11.95 11.46 -0.83
C ALA A 54 12.35 11.38 0.66
N MET A 55 11.50 10.81 1.52
CA MET A 55 11.83 10.54 2.93
C MET A 55 13.02 9.57 3.06
N VAL A 56 13.01 8.51 2.26
CA VAL A 56 14.05 7.49 2.24
C VAL A 56 15.38 8.07 1.75
N TRP A 57 15.35 8.90 0.71
CA TRP A 57 16.52 9.57 0.16
C TRP A 57 17.16 10.53 1.17
N ASP A 58 16.36 11.40 1.80
CA ASP A 58 16.85 12.29 2.87
C ASP A 58 17.46 11.49 4.03
N GLY A 59 16.81 10.38 4.39
CA GLY A 59 17.33 9.47 5.39
C GLY A 59 18.67 8.85 5.02
N TYR A 60 18.77 8.31 3.80
CA TYR A 60 19.98 7.71 3.26
C TYR A 60 21.19 8.65 3.30
N GLN A 61 21.00 9.91 2.93
CA GLN A 61 22.07 10.92 2.94
C GLN A 61 22.65 11.19 4.34
N ARG A 62 21.88 10.93 5.40
CA ARG A 62 22.28 11.17 6.80
C ARG A 62 22.97 9.96 7.44
N LEU A 63 22.90 8.78 6.81
CA LEU A 63 23.51 7.55 7.29
C LEU A 63 25.03 7.59 7.18
N SER A 64 25.69 6.82 8.04
CA SER A 64 27.13 6.54 7.93
C SER A 64 27.43 5.69 6.68
N PRO A 65 28.69 5.60 6.21
CA PRO A 65 29.05 4.73 5.09
C PRO A 65 28.67 3.25 5.31
N GLU A 66 28.74 2.78 6.57
CA GLU A 66 28.32 1.41 6.92
C GLU A 66 26.79 1.26 6.81
N GLY A 67 26.02 2.24 7.28
CA GLY A 67 24.57 2.29 7.15
C GLY A 67 24.09 2.38 5.71
N GLN A 68 24.78 3.17 4.88
CA GLN A 68 24.51 3.24 3.45
C GLN A 68 24.75 1.89 2.76
N THR A 69 25.75 1.12 3.19
CA THR A 69 26.01 -0.23 2.67
C THR A 69 24.88 -1.21 3.05
N LYS A 70 24.45 -1.18 4.32
CA LYS A 70 23.29 -1.98 4.80
C LYS A 70 22.02 -1.60 4.04
N PHE A 71 21.79 -0.30 3.85
CA PHE A 71 20.68 0.23 3.07
C PHE A 71 20.73 -0.24 1.61
N GLY A 72 21.90 -0.17 0.97
CA GLY A 72 22.11 -0.60 -0.41
C GLY A 72 21.72 -2.05 -0.65
N SER A 73 21.94 -2.93 0.34
CA SER A 73 21.55 -4.34 0.25
C SER A 73 20.04 -4.56 0.15
N VAL A 74 19.23 -3.65 0.71
CA VAL A 74 17.76 -3.69 0.64
C VAL A 74 17.28 -3.20 -0.74
N LEU A 75 17.96 -2.23 -1.34
CA LEU A 75 17.56 -1.58 -2.59
C LEU A 75 18.01 -2.29 -3.88
N LEU A 76 18.73 -3.41 -3.79
CA LEU A 76 19.35 -4.09 -4.94
C LEU A 76 18.38 -4.47 -6.08
N LYS A 77 17.06 -4.51 -5.81
CA LYS A 77 16.02 -4.82 -6.79
C LYS A 77 15.67 -3.65 -7.72
N GLY A 78 16.21 -2.45 -7.49
CA GLY A 78 15.94 -1.26 -8.29
C GLY A 78 14.66 -0.50 -7.91
N PHE A 79 13.95 -0.97 -6.88
CA PHE A 79 12.76 -0.34 -6.31
C PHE A 79 12.58 -0.79 -4.87
N LEU A 80 11.70 -0.09 -4.15
CA LEU A 80 11.31 -0.42 -2.78
C LEU A 80 9.81 -0.65 -2.66
N LEU A 81 9.45 -1.71 -1.96
CA LEU A 81 8.07 -1.97 -1.54
C LEU A 81 7.74 -1.22 -0.26
N LYS A 82 6.48 -0.87 -0.07
CA LYS A 82 6.03 -0.17 1.16
C LYS A 82 6.42 -0.87 2.48
N PRO A 83 6.42 -2.22 2.60
CA PRO A 83 6.87 -2.89 3.82
C PRO A 83 8.36 -2.69 4.11
N GLU A 84 9.20 -2.53 3.08
CA GLU A 84 10.65 -2.33 3.23
C GLU A 84 10.98 -0.96 3.86
N LEU A 85 10.00 -0.04 3.94
CA LEU A 85 10.15 1.24 4.65
C LEU A 85 10.48 1.06 6.13
N SER A 86 9.89 0.04 6.76
CA SER A 86 10.11 -0.25 8.18
C SER A 86 11.58 -0.61 8.43
N ALA A 87 12.11 -1.58 7.70
CA ALA A 87 13.51 -2.01 7.79
C ALA A 87 14.49 -0.85 7.53
N ILE A 88 14.19 0.03 6.56
CA ILE A 88 14.98 1.21 6.28
C ILE A 88 14.96 2.21 7.44
N THR A 89 13.77 2.44 8.00
CA THR A 89 13.60 3.36 9.13
C THR A 89 14.32 2.83 10.36
N ASP A 90 14.29 1.52 10.60
CA ASP A 90 15.00 0.87 11.69
C ASP A 90 16.52 1.05 11.57
N ILE A 91 17.09 0.88 10.36
CA ILE A 91 18.52 1.16 10.10
C ILE A 91 18.84 2.61 10.45
N ALA A 92 17.98 3.54 10.04
CA ALA A 92 18.22 4.96 10.26
C ALA A 92 18.09 5.39 11.72
N LEU A 93 17.14 4.80 12.46
CA LEU A 93 16.98 5.00 13.90
C LEU A 93 18.15 4.40 14.69
N GLN A 94 18.71 3.27 14.26
CA GLN A 94 19.87 2.64 14.90
C GLN A 94 21.15 3.48 14.77
N GLU A 95 21.30 4.24 13.69
CA GLU A 95 22.50 5.07 13.46
C GLU A 95 22.37 6.51 13.97
N ARG A 96 21.15 7.05 14.12
CA ARG A 96 20.93 8.39 14.67
C ARG A 96 19.64 8.46 15.49
N ASP A 97 19.78 8.96 16.73
CA ASP A 97 18.66 9.29 17.64
C ASP A 97 17.69 10.37 17.10
N SER A 98 17.98 11.00 15.95
CA SER A 98 17.18 12.07 15.36
C SER A 98 16.90 11.85 13.87
N PHE A 99 16.26 10.72 13.54
CA PHE A 99 15.61 10.58 12.24
C PHE A 99 14.35 11.46 12.18
N SER A 100 14.52 12.75 11.90
CA SER A 100 13.40 13.62 11.54
C SER A 100 12.95 13.26 10.14
N ILE A 101 11.80 12.57 10.03
CA ILE A 101 11.09 12.30 8.78
C ILE A 101 10.45 13.61 8.28
N SER A 102 11.26 14.61 7.97
CA SER A 102 10.83 15.64 7.03
C SER A 102 10.93 15.02 5.66
N ALA A 103 9.81 14.83 4.94
CA ALA A 103 9.90 14.52 3.52
C ALA A 103 10.77 15.61 2.89
N GLY A 104 11.95 15.23 2.38
CA GLY A 104 12.83 16.16 1.71
C GLY A 104 12.04 16.88 0.62
N ASP A 105 12.22 18.18 0.49
CA ASP A 105 11.58 18.95 -0.58
C ASP A 105 12.29 18.61 -1.90
N THR A 106 11.94 17.46 -2.46
CA THR A 106 12.39 17.06 -3.80
C THR A 106 11.62 17.82 -4.88
N GLY A 107 10.71 18.73 -4.51
CA GLY A 107 9.79 19.44 -5.40
C GLY A 107 8.73 18.53 -6.02
N GLU A 108 8.60 17.30 -5.55
CA GLU A 108 7.68 16.31 -6.12
C GLU A 108 6.30 16.41 -5.50
N GLU A 109 5.28 16.53 -6.35
CA GLU A 109 3.89 16.55 -5.90
C GLU A 109 3.50 15.21 -5.26
N ALA A 110 2.67 15.29 -4.21
CA ALA A 110 2.14 14.09 -3.59
C ALA A 110 1.18 13.39 -4.56
N GLU A 111 1.56 12.19 -4.99
CA GLU A 111 0.72 11.36 -5.85
C GLU A 111 -0.55 10.92 -5.10
N SER A 112 -1.72 11.13 -5.72
CA SER A 112 -3.00 10.69 -5.16
C SER A 112 -3.05 9.17 -4.94
N VAL A 113 -3.76 8.72 -3.90
CA VAL A 113 -3.93 7.29 -3.60
C VAL A 113 -4.53 6.53 -4.79
N THR A 114 -5.48 7.14 -5.49
CA THR A 114 -6.11 6.55 -6.69
C THR A 114 -5.09 6.30 -7.81
N HIS A 115 -4.17 7.24 -8.05
CA HIS A 115 -3.14 7.09 -9.06
C HIS A 115 -2.12 6.02 -8.67
N GLN A 116 -1.75 5.93 -7.40
CA GLN A 116 -0.88 4.87 -6.89
C GLN A 116 -1.52 3.48 -7.06
N ILE A 117 -2.83 3.36 -6.80
CA ILE A 117 -3.58 2.11 -6.98
C ILE A 117 -3.65 1.74 -8.46
N TYR A 118 -3.96 2.70 -9.34
CA TYR A 118 -4.00 2.48 -10.79
C TYR A 118 -2.67 1.93 -11.30
N ARG A 119 -1.56 2.57 -10.94
CA ARG A 119 -0.23 2.13 -11.34
C ARG A 119 0.11 0.73 -10.83
N PHE A 120 -0.24 0.43 -9.58
CA PHE A 120 -0.05 -0.91 -9.02
C PHE A 120 -0.75 -1.98 -9.86
N TYR A 121 -2.03 -1.79 -10.19
CA TYR A 121 -2.78 -2.75 -11.01
C TYR A 121 -2.32 -2.77 -12.48
N ALA A 122 -1.82 -1.66 -13.01
CA ALA A 122 -1.29 -1.56 -14.35
C ALA A 122 0.18 -2.03 -14.48
N GLY A 123 0.85 -2.37 -13.37
CA GLY A 123 2.26 -2.75 -13.35
C GLY A 123 3.22 -1.59 -13.73
N ILE A 124 2.81 -0.35 -13.51
CA ILE A 124 3.58 0.84 -13.89
C ILE A 124 4.49 1.25 -12.72
N PRO A 125 5.83 1.33 -12.91
CA PRO A 125 6.76 1.68 -11.85
C PRO A 125 6.58 3.12 -11.37
N THR A 126 7.07 3.42 -10.16
CA THR A 126 7.04 4.80 -9.63
C THR A 126 8.11 5.61 -10.34
N VAL A 127 7.68 6.72 -10.92
CA VAL A 127 8.56 7.76 -11.46
C VAL A 127 8.82 8.74 -10.34
N SER A 128 10.08 8.87 -9.92
CA SER A 128 10.46 9.80 -8.87
C SER A 128 11.93 10.22 -9.00
N ILE A 129 12.17 11.52 -8.86
CA ILE A 129 13.51 12.11 -8.80
C ILE A 129 14.28 11.57 -7.60
N ALA A 130 13.61 11.41 -6.45
CA ALA A 130 14.22 10.84 -5.26
C ALA A 130 14.70 9.40 -5.49
N LYS A 131 13.89 8.58 -6.16
CA LYS A 131 14.24 7.21 -6.54
C LYS A 131 15.45 7.19 -7.46
N ASP A 132 15.46 8.03 -8.49
CA ASP A 132 16.58 8.08 -9.45
C ASP A 132 17.89 8.48 -8.78
N LYS A 133 17.86 9.48 -7.88
CA LYS A 133 19.04 9.89 -7.08
C LYS A 133 19.53 8.78 -6.15
N LEU A 134 18.60 8.06 -5.51
CA LEU A 134 18.90 6.94 -4.64
C LEU A 134 19.61 5.81 -5.41
N LEU A 135 19.08 5.44 -6.57
CA LEU A 135 19.65 4.42 -7.45
C LEU A 135 21.03 4.82 -7.98
N ALA A 136 21.19 6.08 -8.41
CA ALA A 136 22.48 6.60 -8.89
C ALA A 136 23.56 6.56 -7.78
N SER A 137 23.19 6.88 -6.54
CA SER A 137 24.12 6.90 -5.41
C SER A 137 24.60 5.50 -5.03
N LEU A 138 23.71 4.51 -5.12
CA LEU A 138 24.08 3.11 -4.89
C LEU A 138 24.94 2.54 -6.02
N ALA A 139 24.66 2.89 -7.27
CA ALA A 139 25.49 2.51 -8.41
C ALA A 139 26.92 3.07 -8.26
N ALA A 140 27.06 4.31 -7.79
CA ALA A 140 28.36 4.92 -7.52
C ALA A 140 29.15 4.18 -6.41
N GLN A 141 28.48 3.67 -5.38
CA GLN A 141 29.13 2.86 -4.33
C GLN A 141 29.63 1.51 -4.84
N GLY A 142 28.86 0.85 -5.72
CA GLY A 142 29.28 -0.41 -6.34
C GLY A 142 30.49 -0.26 -7.26
N SER A 143 30.69 0.92 -7.85
CA SER A 143 31.82 1.22 -8.74
C SER A 143 33.08 1.71 -8.02
N ALA A 144 32.99 2.02 -6.72
CA ALA A 144 34.10 2.55 -5.91
C ALA A 144 34.88 1.46 -5.16
N LYS A 145 34.79 0.19 -5.60
CA LYS A 145 35.61 -0.90 -5.07
C LYS A 145 36.94 -0.91 -5.84
N PRO A 146 38.07 -0.46 -5.27
CA PRO A 146 39.35 -0.57 -5.94
C PRO A 146 39.79 -2.04 -5.90
N GLU A 147 40.19 -2.57 -7.06
CA GLU A 147 41.09 -3.72 -7.16
C GLU A 147 42.47 -3.39 -6.61
#